data_AF-A0A933GMR6-F1
#
_entry.id   AF-A0A933GMR6-F1
#
_cell.length_a   1.000
_cell.length_b   1.000
_cell.length_c   1.000
_cell.angle_alpha   90.00
_cell.angle_beta   90.00
_cell.angle_gamma   90.00
#
_symmetry.space_group_name_H-M   'P 1'
#
loop_
_entity.id
_entity.type
_entity.pdbx_description
1 polymer ?
#
loop_
_entity_poly.entity_id
_entity_poly.type
_entity_poly.pdbx_seq_one_letter_code
_entity_poly.pdbx_strand_id
1 'polypeptide(L)'
;MAKPKTNFINAFEPILIKAWGSYQDQLDGQLLENTRDALSYIRRVYRFKNEAGAESPSRIDYRVPKNRAGYLAAFGERHAYLSYAHLKKVQAVSQNAIPLPNKRGELTVTLVGAGPAIETYGLCLFYNEGAHELKKLTLNLIEKVREWQPARDLVVSGLIKQVLPKVEIYSIPVEADIKETNCVQIFASHHDSLTGTNLLFIYNVLNEIESEYAPTVLRNLSYIIRQCEQPLLLLLAEPTAKKAWPRIRWIYEDLLKYSKVLTDERNERIVFSDDPTNITLTGLD
;
A
#
# COMPACT_ATOMS: atom_id res chain seq x y z
N MET A 1 3.68 16.60 -19.44
CA MET A 1 2.61 15.74 -18.91
C MET A 1 2.53 14.48 -19.76
N ALA A 2 2.78 13.31 -19.20
CA ALA A 2 2.49 12.05 -19.88
C ALA A 2 1.22 11.47 -19.24
N LYS A 3 0.07 11.58 -19.91
CA LYS A 3 -1.10 10.80 -19.50
C LYS A 3 -0.74 9.32 -19.60
N PRO A 4 -1.23 8.46 -18.67
CA PRO A 4 -1.09 7.02 -18.81
C PRO A 4 -1.52 6.60 -20.22
N LYS A 5 -0.77 5.69 -20.84
CA LYS A 5 -1.06 5.23 -22.22
C LYS A 5 -2.40 4.51 -22.34
N THR A 6 -2.95 4.04 -21.23
CA THR A 6 -4.21 3.31 -21.14
C THR A 6 -4.88 3.59 -19.78
N ASN A 7 -6.17 3.30 -19.64
CA ASN A 7 -6.87 3.41 -18.36
C ASN A 7 -6.45 2.25 -17.41
N PHE A 8 -6.73 2.41 -16.12
CA PHE A 8 -6.32 1.42 -15.12
C PHE A 8 -6.90 0.04 -15.37
N ILE A 9 -8.19 -0.07 -15.70
CA ILE A 9 -8.85 -1.36 -15.94
C ILE A 9 -8.15 -2.14 -17.05
N ASN A 10 -7.83 -1.49 -18.16
CA ASN A 10 -7.13 -2.09 -19.29
C ASN A 10 -5.69 -2.50 -18.95
N ALA A 11 -5.01 -1.76 -18.06
CA ALA A 11 -3.68 -2.16 -17.57
C ALA A 11 -3.75 -3.28 -16.51
N PHE A 12 -4.85 -3.34 -15.77
CA PHE A 12 -5.02 -4.22 -14.61
C PHE A 12 -5.55 -5.59 -15.00
N GLU A 13 -6.41 -5.71 -16.02
CA GLU A 13 -6.93 -7.00 -16.47
C GLU A 13 -5.82 -8.01 -16.83
N PRO A 14 -4.78 -7.66 -17.60
CA PRO A 14 -3.66 -8.58 -17.86
C PRO A 14 -2.90 -9.00 -16.61
N ILE A 15 -2.82 -8.13 -15.59
CA ILE A 15 -2.20 -8.44 -14.31
C ILE A 15 -3.03 -9.46 -13.56
N LEU A 16 -4.36 -9.30 -13.56
CA LEU A 16 -5.26 -10.23 -12.91
C LEU A 16 -5.19 -11.62 -13.56
N ILE A 17 -5.15 -11.69 -14.89
CA ILE A 17 -5.00 -12.96 -15.64
C ILE A 17 -3.66 -13.63 -15.31
N LYS A 18 -2.55 -12.87 -15.31
CA LYS A 18 -1.23 -13.40 -14.97
C LYS A 18 -1.10 -13.80 -13.51
N ALA A 19 -1.82 -13.13 -12.60
CA ALA A 19 -1.86 -13.49 -11.18
C ALA A 19 -2.48 -14.88 -10.95
N TRP A 20 -3.38 -15.32 -11.84
CA TRP A 20 -3.89 -16.69 -11.90
C TRP A 20 -2.87 -17.71 -12.41
N GLY A 21 -1.75 -17.27 -12.98
CA GLY A 21 -0.79 -18.12 -13.68
C GLY A 21 -1.27 -18.51 -15.09
N SER A 22 -2.25 -17.80 -15.65
CA SER A 22 -2.73 -18.04 -17.02
C SER A 22 -1.84 -17.33 -18.04
N TYR A 23 -1.67 -17.96 -19.20
CA TYR A 23 -0.97 -17.42 -20.37
C TYR A 23 -1.93 -16.81 -21.40
N GLN A 24 -3.23 -16.74 -21.09
CA GLN A 24 -4.23 -16.15 -21.95
C GLN A 24 -4.10 -14.62 -22.00
N ASP A 25 -4.49 -14.02 -23.11
CA ASP A 25 -4.48 -12.56 -23.28
C ASP A 25 -5.77 -11.90 -22.72
N GLN A 26 -6.83 -12.68 -22.50
CA GLN A 26 -8.13 -12.21 -22.01
C GLN A 26 -8.75 -13.19 -21.01
N LEU A 27 -9.66 -12.69 -20.17
CA LEU A 27 -10.44 -13.52 -19.26
C LEU A 27 -11.48 -14.34 -20.05
N ASP A 28 -11.28 -15.65 -20.17
CA ASP A 28 -12.31 -16.54 -20.71
C ASP A 28 -13.45 -16.77 -19.70
N GLY A 29 -14.55 -17.40 -20.14
CA GLY A 29 -15.72 -17.64 -19.29
C GLY A 29 -15.40 -18.39 -17.99
N GLN A 30 -14.50 -19.38 -18.05
CA GLN A 30 -14.10 -20.18 -16.89
C GLN A 30 -13.26 -19.36 -15.91
N LEU A 31 -12.31 -18.55 -16.41
CA LEU A 31 -11.46 -17.69 -15.59
C LEU A 31 -12.25 -16.56 -14.96
N LEU A 32 -13.28 -16.04 -15.64
CA LEU A 32 -14.24 -15.09 -15.07
C LEU A 32 -15.00 -15.69 -13.90
N GLU A 33 -15.54 -16.90 -14.05
CA GLU A 33 -16.24 -17.62 -12.97
C GLU A 33 -15.30 -17.86 -11.77
N ASN A 34 -14.11 -18.40 -12.03
CA ASN A 34 -13.09 -18.62 -10.99
C ASN A 34 -12.71 -17.32 -10.27
N THR A 35 -12.61 -16.20 -11.01
CA THR A 35 -12.33 -14.88 -10.45
C THR A 35 -13.46 -14.39 -9.55
N ARG A 36 -14.72 -14.58 -9.95
CA ARG A 36 -15.88 -14.21 -9.13
C ARG A 36 -15.94 -15.01 -7.83
N ASP A 37 -15.62 -16.31 -7.89
CA ASP A 37 -15.59 -17.17 -6.71
C ASP A 37 -14.46 -16.80 -5.76
N ALA A 38 -13.25 -16.60 -6.29
CA ALA A 38 -12.10 -16.16 -5.50
C ALA A 38 -12.34 -14.78 -4.86
N LEU A 39 -12.90 -13.83 -5.61
CA LEU A 39 -13.29 -12.52 -5.11
C LEU A 39 -14.33 -12.64 -3.99
N SER A 40 -15.34 -13.51 -4.16
CA SER A 40 -16.39 -13.72 -3.17
C SER A 40 -15.83 -14.34 -1.88
N TYR A 41 -14.93 -15.30 -2.00
CA TYR A 41 -14.20 -15.88 -0.87
C TYR A 41 -13.39 -14.82 -0.12
N ILE A 42 -12.53 -14.06 -0.81
CA ILE A 42 -11.69 -13.03 -0.20
C ILE A 42 -12.56 -11.96 0.50
N ARG A 43 -13.58 -11.45 -0.18
CA ARG A 43 -14.51 -10.47 0.42
C ARG A 43 -15.21 -11.01 1.66
N ARG A 44 -15.59 -12.29 1.68
CA ARG A 44 -16.21 -12.93 2.83
C ARG A 44 -15.25 -12.96 4.03
N VAL A 45 -14.01 -13.41 3.83
CA VAL A 45 -13.00 -13.45 4.91
C VAL A 45 -12.79 -12.04 5.48
N TYR A 46 -12.59 -11.03 4.63
CA TYR A 46 -12.37 -9.65 5.08
C TYR A 46 -13.62 -8.99 5.70
N ARG A 47 -14.83 -9.36 5.27
CA ARG A 47 -16.10 -8.82 5.82
C ARG A 47 -16.37 -9.34 7.23
N PHE A 48 -16.16 -10.64 7.44
CA PHE A 48 -16.49 -11.31 8.70
C PHE A 48 -15.27 -11.48 9.62
N LYS A 49 -14.13 -10.85 9.28
CA LYS A 49 -12.94 -10.87 10.15
C LYS A 49 -13.32 -10.43 11.57
N ASN A 50 -12.95 -11.24 12.56
CA ASN A 50 -13.26 -11.09 13.99
C ASN A 50 -14.68 -11.51 14.44
N GLU A 51 -15.45 -12.20 13.59
CA GLU A 51 -16.64 -12.91 14.06
C GLU A 51 -16.28 -14.30 14.58
N ALA A 52 -17.01 -14.79 15.59
CA ALA A 52 -16.74 -16.10 16.16
C ALA A 52 -16.89 -17.19 15.08
N GLY A 53 -15.86 -18.01 14.92
CA GLY A 53 -15.81 -19.05 13.88
C GLY A 53 -15.46 -18.54 12.47
N ALA A 54 -15.26 -17.25 12.27
CA ALA A 54 -14.83 -16.71 11.00
C ALA A 54 -13.33 -16.93 10.77
N GLU A 55 -12.96 -17.12 9.50
CA GLU A 55 -11.57 -17.19 9.07
C GLU A 55 -10.88 -15.82 9.20
N SER A 56 -9.61 -15.82 9.63
CA SER A 56 -8.80 -14.60 9.70
C SER A 56 -8.12 -14.33 8.35
N PRO A 57 -8.03 -13.06 7.89
CA PRO A 57 -7.26 -12.69 6.71
C PRO A 57 -5.81 -13.20 6.74
N SER A 58 -5.20 -13.23 7.93
CA SER A 58 -3.83 -13.71 8.13
C SER A 58 -3.61 -15.19 7.83
N ARG A 59 -4.69 -15.98 7.69
CA ARG A 59 -4.67 -17.43 7.37
C ARG A 59 -4.81 -17.71 5.87
N ILE A 60 -5.13 -16.71 5.05
CA ILE A 60 -5.21 -16.89 3.60
C ILE A 60 -3.79 -17.17 3.08
N ASP A 61 -3.60 -18.29 2.39
CA ASP A 61 -2.33 -18.63 1.74
C ASP A 61 -2.18 -17.88 0.42
N TYR A 62 -1.40 -16.78 0.40
CA TYR A 62 -1.17 -16.02 -0.82
C TYR A 62 -0.06 -16.60 -1.69
N ARG A 63 0.47 -17.80 -1.39
CA ARG A 63 1.26 -18.59 -2.36
C ARG A 63 0.35 -19.21 -3.43
N VAL A 64 -0.94 -19.32 -3.16
CA VAL A 64 -1.92 -19.83 -4.13
C VAL A 64 -2.35 -18.72 -5.11
N PRO A 65 -2.18 -18.90 -6.44
CA PRO A 65 -2.56 -17.92 -7.46
C PRO A 65 -3.98 -17.37 -7.31
N LYS A 66 -4.95 -18.26 -7.06
CA LYS A 66 -6.37 -17.89 -6.89
C LYS A 66 -6.60 -16.86 -5.79
N ASN A 67 -5.86 -16.96 -4.68
CA ASN A 67 -6.03 -16.07 -3.53
C ASN A 67 -5.45 -14.68 -3.83
N ARG A 68 -4.28 -14.62 -4.50
CA ARG A 68 -3.70 -13.35 -4.97
C ARG A 68 -4.60 -12.66 -5.99
N ALA A 69 -5.08 -13.41 -6.98
CA ALA A 69 -5.97 -12.88 -8.00
C ALA A 69 -7.30 -12.41 -7.39
N GLY A 70 -7.89 -13.20 -6.49
CA GLY A 70 -9.09 -12.81 -5.74
C GLY A 70 -8.90 -11.53 -4.92
N TYR A 71 -7.74 -11.37 -4.28
CA TYR A 71 -7.40 -10.14 -3.53
C TYR A 71 -7.25 -8.93 -4.44
N LEU A 72 -6.48 -9.07 -5.52
CA LEU A 72 -6.31 -8.02 -6.52
C LEU A 72 -7.66 -7.61 -7.14
N ALA A 73 -8.52 -8.55 -7.49
CA ALA A 73 -9.87 -8.26 -7.99
C ALA A 73 -10.76 -7.60 -6.93
N ALA A 74 -10.63 -7.98 -5.65
CA ALA A 74 -11.46 -7.45 -4.59
C ALA A 74 -11.10 -6.01 -4.19
N PHE A 75 -9.80 -5.69 -4.14
CA PHE A 75 -9.29 -4.46 -3.51
C PHE A 75 -8.32 -3.65 -4.38
N GLY A 76 -7.81 -4.22 -5.46
CA GLY A 76 -6.68 -3.67 -6.20
C GLY A 76 -6.90 -2.25 -6.71
N GLU A 77 -8.04 -1.99 -7.36
CA GLU A 77 -8.39 -0.64 -7.83
C GLU A 77 -8.44 0.38 -6.69
N ARG A 78 -9.15 0.07 -5.59
CA ARG A 78 -9.30 1.00 -4.46
C ARG A 78 -7.95 1.32 -3.83
N HIS A 79 -7.09 0.33 -3.68
CA HIS A 79 -5.78 0.51 -3.10
C HIS A 79 -4.84 1.25 -4.05
N ALA A 80 -4.93 0.99 -5.36
CA ALA A 80 -4.09 1.63 -6.37
C ALA A 80 -4.10 3.16 -6.29
N TYR A 81 -5.25 3.76 -6.00
CA TYR A 81 -5.42 5.22 -5.96
C TYR A 81 -5.34 5.84 -4.56
N LEU A 82 -5.22 5.02 -3.51
CA LEU A 82 -5.28 5.51 -2.12
C LEU A 82 -4.14 6.48 -1.79
N SER A 83 -2.92 6.13 -2.19
CA SER A 83 -1.73 6.98 -2.01
C SER A 83 -1.83 8.28 -2.79
N TYR A 84 -2.35 8.24 -4.02
CA TYR A 84 -2.62 9.45 -4.82
C TYR A 84 -3.56 10.38 -4.06
N ALA A 85 -4.66 9.84 -3.55
CA ALA A 85 -5.65 10.61 -2.82
C ALA A 85 -5.12 11.27 -1.56
N HIS A 86 -4.36 10.50 -0.77
CA HIS A 86 -3.72 11.03 0.43
C HIS A 86 -2.71 12.14 0.10
N LEU A 87 -1.91 11.97 -0.95
CA LEU A 87 -0.92 12.96 -1.35
C LEU A 87 -1.57 14.25 -1.88
N LYS A 88 -2.66 14.17 -2.64
CA LYS A 88 -3.39 15.38 -3.09
C LYS A 88 -3.98 16.17 -1.92
N LYS A 89 -4.47 15.49 -0.89
CA LYS A 89 -4.93 16.15 0.35
C LYS A 89 -3.80 16.84 1.10
N VAL A 90 -2.70 16.11 1.32
CA VAL A 90 -1.52 16.69 1.96
C VAL A 90 -1.02 17.88 1.16
N GLN A 91 -1.00 17.81 -0.17
CA GLN A 91 -0.62 18.91 -1.05
C GLN A 91 -1.55 20.13 -0.89
N ALA A 92 -2.86 19.92 -0.75
CA ALA A 92 -3.83 21.00 -0.54
C ALA A 92 -3.64 21.71 0.81
N VAL A 93 -3.25 20.98 1.86
CA VAL A 93 -3.02 21.55 3.20
C VAL A 93 -1.61 22.13 3.34
N SER A 94 -0.60 21.43 2.82
CA SER A 94 0.81 21.81 2.94
C SER A 94 1.64 21.19 1.82
N GLN A 95 1.84 21.96 0.75
CA GLN A 95 2.70 21.56 -0.37
C GLN A 95 4.14 21.22 0.07
N ASN A 96 4.68 21.94 1.06
CA ASN A 96 6.03 21.72 1.58
C ASN A 96 6.18 20.41 2.38
N ALA A 97 5.08 19.78 2.78
CA ALA A 97 5.13 18.49 3.46
C ALA A 97 5.30 17.31 2.51
N ILE A 98 5.10 17.51 1.20
CA ILE A 98 5.31 16.50 0.17
C ILE A 98 6.81 16.32 -0.05
N PRO A 99 7.39 15.14 0.22
CA PRO A 99 8.81 14.92 -0.02
C PRO A 99 9.13 15.03 -1.51
N LEU A 100 10.18 15.79 -1.84
CA LEU A 100 10.67 15.89 -3.21
C LEU A 100 11.77 14.85 -3.45
N PRO A 101 11.94 14.35 -4.69
CA PRO A 101 13.10 13.56 -5.04
C PRO A 101 14.40 14.33 -4.70
N ASN A 102 15.43 13.60 -4.29
CA ASN A 102 16.72 14.20 -3.95
C ASN A 102 17.40 14.84 -5.19
N LYS A 103 18.60 15.42 -5.03
CA LYS A 103 19.36 16.04 -6.16
C LYS A 103 19.65 15.08 -7.33
N ARG A 104 19.55 13.77 -7.12
CA ARG A 104 19.73 12.73 -8.14
C ARG A 104 18.40 12.27 -8.75
N GLY A 105 17.27 12.83 -8.31
CA GLY A 105 15.93 12.42 -8.73
C GLY A 105 15.47 11.13 -8.06
N GLU A 106 15.97 10.81 -6.87
CA GLU A 106 15.66 9.56 -6.17
C GLU A 106 14.69 9.81 -5.00
N LEU A 107 13.77 8.86 -4.80
CA LEU A 107 12.84 8.83 -3.68
C LEU A 107 12.81 7.43 -3.08
N THR A 108 12.80 7.33 -1.76
CA THR A 108 12.68 6.06 -1.04
C THR A 108 11.35 6.01 -0.28
N VAL A 109 10.61 4.93 -0.49
CA VAL A 109 9.30 4.69 0.14
C VAL A 109 9.33 3.36 0.85
N THR A 110 8.84 3.34 2.08
CA THR A 110 8.70 2.13 2.89
C THR A 110 7.23 1.78 3.04
N LEU A 111 6.86 0.56 2.70
CA LEU A 111 5.50 0.03 2.81
C LEU A 111 5.48 -1.06 3.89
N VAL A 112 4.65 -0.88 4.92
CA VAL A 112 4.42 -1.86 5.98
C VAL A 112 3.17 -2.68 5.63
N GLY A 113 3.29 -4.01 5.65
CA GLY A 113 2.22 -4.89 5.14
C GLY A 113 2.10 -4.75 3.63
N ALA A 114 3.25 -4.79 2.94
CA ALA A 114 3.36 -4.32 1.57
C ALA A 114 2.46 -5.07 0.57
N GLY A 115 2.03 -6.32 0.87
CA GLY A 115 1.11 -7.03 0.00
C GLY A 115 1.57 -7.05 -1.47
N PRO A 116 0.69 -6.81 -2.47
CA PRO A 116 1.08 -6.67 -3.87
C PRO A 116 1.76 -5.33 -4.21
N ALA A 117 1.90 -4.39 -3.26
CA ALA A 117 2.42 -3.04 -3.44
C ALA A 117 1.68 -2.22 -4.51
N ILE A 118 0.37 -2.42 -4.63
CA ILE A 118 -0.45 -1.77 -5.67
C ILE A 118 -0.61 -0.27 -5.41
N GLU A 119 -0.49 0.16 -4.16
CA GLU A 119 -0.54 1.54 -3.72
C GLU A 119 0.63 2.37 -4.28
N THR A 120 1.70 1.73 -4.78
CA THR A 120 2.75 2.42 -5.51
C THR A 120 2.25 3.03 -6.82
N TYR A 121 1.16 2.53 -7.42
CA TYR A 121 0.58 3.11 -8.63
C TYR A 121 0.14 4.57 -8.42
N GLY A 122 -0.65 4.84 -7.38
CA GLY A 122 -1.13 6.18 -7.07
C GLY A 122 -0.01 7.15 -6.70
N LEU A 123 1.01 6.67 -6.00
CA LEU A 123 2.24 7.41 -5.74
C LEU A 123 2.88 7.84 -7.05
N CYS A 124 3.05 6.91 -8.00
CA CYS A 124 3.64 7.19 -9.29
C CYS A 124 2.80 8.15 -10.13
N LEU A 125 1.47 8.06 -10.08
CA LEU A 125 0.58 9.05 -10.71
C LEU A 125 0.83 10.45 -10.15
N PHE A 126 0.89 10.59 -8.82
CA PHE A 126 1.09 11.88 -8.16
C PHE A 126 2.42 12.52 -8.58
N TYR A 127 3.52 11.77 -8.52
CA TYR A 127 4.84 12.29 -8.90
C TYR A 127 5.01 12.50 -10.41
N ASN A 128 4.21 11.86 -11.26
CA ASN A 128 4.17 12.11 -12.70
C ASN A 128 3.41 13.40 -13.06
N GLU A 129 2.48 13.86 -12.22
CA GLU A 129 1.71 15.08 -12.45
C GLU A 129 2.53 16.35 -12.22
N GLY A 130 3.26 16.40 -11.12
CA GLY A 130 4.19 17.50 -10.89
C GLY A 130 5.46 17.29 -11.70
N ALA A 131 6.15 18.37 -12.05
CA ALA A 131 7.49 18.32 -12.61
C ALA A 131 8.54 17.84 -11.57
N HIS A 132 8.16 16.89 -10.72
CA HIS A 132 9.04 16.20 -9.81
C HIS A 132 9.92 15.31 -10.69
N GLU A 133 11.19 15.67 -10.85
CA GLU A 133 12.15 14.93 -11.70
C GLU A 133 12.51 13.57 -11.07
N LEU A 134 11.52 12.71 -10.86
CA LEU A 134 11.68 11.36 -10.35
C LEU A 134 12.35 10.52 -11.44
N LYS A 135 13.54 10.01 -11.13
CA LYS A 135 14.34 9.12 -11.96
C LYS A 135 14.41 7.72 -11.37
N LYS A 136 14.41 7.61 -10.04
CA LYS A 136 14.49 6.33 -9.32
C LYS A 136 13.59 6.31 -8.10
N LEU A 137 12.89 5.20 -7.92
CA LEU A 137 12.05 4.91 -6.78
C LEU A 137 12.53 3.64 -6.09
N THR A 138 13.02 3.77 -4.86
CA THR A 138 13.37 2.64 -4.00
C THR A 138 12.15 2.29 -3.13
N LEU A 139 11.76 1.03 -3.12
CA LEU A 139 10.62 0.52 -2.35
C LEU A 139 11.11 -0.49 -1.32
N ASN A 140 11.12 -0.12 -0.03
CA ASN A 140 11.30 -1.08 1.05
C ASN A 140 9.95 -1.76 1.31
N LEU A 141 9.86 -3.06 1.03
CA LEU A 141 8.60 -3.81 1.10
C LEU A 141 8.63 -4.73 2.33
N ILE A 142 8.09 -4.22 3.45
CA ILE A 142 8.02 -4.97 4.71
C ILE A 142 6.81 -5.90 4.68
N GLU A 143 7.07 -7.21 4.79
CA GLU A 143 6.05 -8.24 4.80
C GLU A 143 6.54 -9.48 5.55
N LYS A 144 5.65 -10.22 6.22
CA LYS A 144 6.03 -11.40 7.01
C LYS A 144 6.58 -12.55 6.16
N VAL A 145 6.28 -12.57 4.86
CA VAL A 145 6.62 -13.64 3.91
C VAL A 145 6.65 -13.14 2.46
N ARG A 146 7.41 -13.79 1.58
CA ARG A 146 7.52 -13.42 0.15
C ARG A 146 6.36 -13.90 -0.74
N GLU A 147 5.17 -14.13 -0.17
CA GLU A 147 4.00 -14.68 -0.89
C GLU A 147 3.53 -13.81 -2.06
N TRP A 148 3.76 -12.50 -1.95
CA TRP A 148 3.31 -11.52 -2.92
C TRP A 148 4.32 -11.21 -4.03
N GLN A 149 5.53 -11.79 -4.00
CA GLN A 149 6.57 -11.47 -4.99
C GLN A 149 6.07 -11.57 -6.44
N PRO A 150 5.36 -12.64 -6.86
CA PRO A 150 4.85 -12.72 -8.24
C PRO A 150 3.88 -11.58 -8.58
N ALA A 151 3.02 -11.18 -7.65
CA ALA A 151 2.08 -10.09 -7.87
C ALA A 151 2.79 -8.72 -7.93
N ARG A 152 3.81 -8.50 -7.10
CA ARG A 152 4.63 -7.27 -7.11
C ARG A 152 5.32 -7.09 -8.45
N ASP A 153 5.91 -8.16 -9.00
CA ASP A 153 6.58 -8.11 -10.30
C ASP A 153 5.59 -7.73 -11.42
N LEU A 154 4.36 -8.25 -11.36
CA LEU A 154 3.29 -7.91 -12.30
C LEU A 154 2.81 -6.45 -12.13
N VAL A 155 2.65 -5.97 -10.90
CA VAL A 155 2.28 -4.57 -10.63
C VAL A 155 3.35 -3.62 -11.15
N VAL A 156 4.64 -3.89 -10.89
CA VAL A 156 5.73 -3.05 -11.38
C VAL A 156 5.79 -3.03 -12.90
N SER A 157 5.87 -4.20 -13.52
CA SER A 157 6.06 -4.32 -14.98
C SER A 157 4.81 -3.97 -15.79
N GLY A 158 3.62 -4.36 -15.30
CA GLY A 158 2.36 -4.24 -16.01
C GLY A 158 1.58 -2.96 -15.73
N LEU A 159 1.71 -2.38 -14.52
CA LEU A 159 0.94 -1.22 -14.10
C LEU A 159 1.81 0.02 -13.96
N ILE A 160 2.82 -0.02 -13.09
CA ILE A 160 3.60 1.18 -12.75
C ILE A 160 4.42 1.66 -13.95
N LYS A 161 5.04 0.74 -14.71
CA LYS A 161 5.79 1.08 -15.92
C LYS A 161 4.93 1.64 -17.07
N GLN A 162 3.60 1.50 -17.02
CA GLN A 162 2.70 2.18 -17.97
C GLN A 162 2.55 3.67 -17.66
N VAL A 163 2.72 4.06 -16.39
CA VAL A 163 2.67 5.45 -15.92
C VAL A 163 4.04 6.10 -15.99
N LEU A 164 5.06 5.42 -15.44
CA LEU A 164 6.42 5.92 -15.32
C LEU A 164 7.42 4.99 -16.04
N PRO A 165 7.40 4.92 -17.39
CA PRO A 165 8.23 3.96 -18.12
C PRO A 165 9.73 4.17 -17.90
N LYS A 166 10.15 5.43 -17.71
CA LYS A 166 11.56 5.84 -17.57
C LYS A 166 12.08 5.81 -16.13
N VAL A 167 11.21 5.66 -15.13
CA VAL A 167 11.64 5.63 -13.72
C VAL A 167 12.14 4.26 -13.37
N GLU A 168 13.36 4.18 -12.83
CA GLU A 168 13.89 2.93 -12.28
C GLU A 168 13.19 2.61 -10.97
N ILE A 169 12.71 1.38 -10.81
CA ILE A 169 12.02 0.94 -9.60
C ILE A 169 12.84 -0.19 -8.99
N TYR A 170 13.29 0.01 -7.76
CA TYR A 170 14.09 -0.96 -7.03
C TYR A 170 13.34 -1.44 -5.80
N SER A 171 12.88 -2.69 -5.81
CA SER A 171 12.14 -3.29 -4.71
C SER A 171 13.09 -4.06 -3.80
N ILE A 172 13.17 -3.64 -2.53
CA ILE A 172 13.96 -4.30 -1.49
C ILE A 172 12.98 -5.06 -0.59
N PRO A 173 12.93 -6.40 -0.69
CA PRO A 173 12.10 -7.18 0.22
C PRO A 173 12.71 -7.15 1.62
N VAL A 174 11.90 -6.76 2.60
CA VAL A 174 12.23 -6.81 4.03
C VAL A 174 11.31 -7.84 4.66
N GLU A 175 11.80 -9.08 4.78
CA GLU A 175 11.01 -10.21 5.27
C GLU A 175 10.95 -10.18 6.79
N ALA A 176 9.92 -9.54 7.33
CA ALA A 176 9.76 -9.32 8.76
C ALA A 176 8.27 -9.34 9.14
N ASP A 177 7.91 -10.16 10.13
CA ASP A 177 6.64 -10.01 10.83
C ASP A 177 6.78 -8.92 11.89
N ILE A 178 6.03 -7.83 11.73
CA ILE A 178 6.04 -6.70 12.66
C ILE A 178 5.56 -7.08 14.07
N LYS A 179 4.94 -8.25 14.25
CA LYS A 179 4.54 -8.81 15.55
C LYS A 179 5.68 -9.54 16.26
N GLU A 180 6.76 -9.88 15.57
CA GLU A 180 7.87 -10.64 16.16
C GLU A 180 8.91 -9.74 16.85
N THR A 181 9.58 -10.29 17.86
CA THR A 181 10.53 -9.54 18.67
C THR A 181 11.86 -9.30 17.96
N ASN A 182 12.21 -10.13 16.98
CA ASN A 182 13.43 -10.06 16.17
C ASN A 182 13.35 -9.04 15.02
N CYS A 183 12.18 -8.47 14.75
CA CYS A 183 11.92 -7.56 13.64
C CYS A 183 12.92 -6.39 13.57
N VAL A 184 13.33 -5.83 14.71
CA VAL A 184 14.34 -4.75 14.76
C VAL A 184 15.72 -5.20 14.24
N GLN A 185 16.12 -6.45 14.47
CA GLN A 185 17.39 -6.96 13.94
C GLN A 185 17.33 -7.12 12.42
N ILE A 186 16.18 -7.51 11.89
CA ILE A 186 15.93 -7.56 10.45
C ILE A 186 15.94 -6.14 9.88
N PHE A 187 15.28 -5.17 10.52
CA PHE A 187 15.36 -3.77 10.09
C PHE A 187 16.80 -3.23 10.13
N ALA A 188 17.60 -3.61 11.13
CA ALA A 188 19.00 -3.21 11.22
C ALA A 188 19.84 -3.78 10.07
N SER A 189 19.54 -4.98 9.55
CA SER A 189 20.24 -5.50 8.36
C SER A 189 19.88 -4.76 7.07
N HIS A 190 18.82 -3.95 7.09
CA HIS A 190 18.37 -3.08 6.00
C HIS A 190 18.50 -1.59 6.36
N HIS A 191 19.33 -1.25 7.36
CA HIS A 191 19.40 0.08 7.97
C HIS A 191 19.55 1.19 6.93
N ASP A 192 20.58 1.11 6.07
CA ASP A 192 20.91 2.15 5.08
C ASP A 192 19.72 2.50 4.15
N SER A 193 18.90 1.51 3.81
CA SER A 193 17.73 1.75 2.96
C SER A 193 16.54 2.27 3.75
N LEU A 194 16.36 1.83 5.00
CA LEU A 194 15.24 2.24 5.84
C LEU A 194 15.42 3.65 6.41
N THR A 195 16.65 4.07 6.75
CA THR A 195 16.93 5.44 7.23
C THR A 195 16.75 6.50 6.15
N GLY A 196 16.92 6.11 4.88
CA GLY A 196 16.66 6.95 3.72
C GLY A 196 15.18 7.14 3.38
N THR A 197 14.24 6.55 4.14
CA THR A 197 12.80 6.62 3.85
C THR A 197 12.29 8.06 3.83
N ASN A 198 11.65 8.46 2.73
CA ASN A 198 10.99 9.76 2.58
C ASN A 198 9.48 9.66 2.87
N LEU A 199 8.85 8.56 2.45
CA LEU A 199 7.46 8.25 2.75
C LEU A 199 7.30 6.89 3.42
N LEU A 200 6.51 6.83 4.50
CA LEU A 200 6.13 5.59 5.17
C LEU A 200 4.63 5.34 4.99
N PHE A 201 4.28 4.24 4.33
CA PHE A 201 2.89 3.81 4.13
C PHE A 201 2.55 2.70 5.14
N ILE A 202 1.47 2.93 5.88
CA ILE A 202 0.88 1.95 6.80
C ILE A 202 -0.59 1.82 6.41
N TYR A 203 -0.87 0.91 5.48
CA TYR A 203 -2.18 0.75 4.85
C TYR A 203 -2.77 -0.63 5.10
N ASN A 204 -3.95 -0.69 5.74
CA ASN A 204 -4.74 -1.91 5.99
C ASN A 204 -3.89 -3.06 6.57
N VAL A 205 -3.00 -2.75 7.52
CA VAL A 205 -2.12 -3.73 8.16
C VAL A 205 -2.37 -3.81 9.65
N LEU A 206 -2.59 -2.67 10.30
CA LEU A 206 -2.74 -2.59 11.75
C LEU A 206 -4.06 -3.16 12.23
N ASN A 207 -5.13 -3.05 11.43
CA ASN A 207 -6.42 -3.64 11.77
C ASN A 207 -6.37 -5.18 11.91
N GLU A 208 -5.34 -5.82 11.34
CA GLU A 208 -5.14 -7.28 11.40
C GLU A 208 -4.33 -7.72 12.62
N ILE A 209 -3.75 -6.78 13.35
CA ILE A 209 -2.92 -7.04 14.52
C ILE A 209 -3.81 -7.21 15.76
N GLU A 210 -3.63 -8.32 16.47
CA GLU A 210 -4.27 -8.56 17.75
C GLU A 210 -3.69 -7.62 18.83
N SER A 211 -4.53 -7.13 19.74
CA SER A 211 -4.14 -6.11 20.71
C SER A 211 -2.96 -6.51 21.61
N GLU A 212 -2.73 -7.81 21.83
CA GLU A 212 -1.59 -8.32 22.60
C GLU A 212 -0.24 -8.01 21.96
N TYR A 213 -0.19 -7.89 20.63
CA TYR A 213 1.04 -7.57 19.89
C TYR A 213 1.28 -6.06 19.76
N ALA A 214 0.35 -5.20 20.22
CA ALA A 214 0.45 -3.76 20.08
C ALA A 214 1.78 -3.17 20.60
N PRO A 215 2.29 -3.54 21.80
CA PRO A 215 3.57 -3.02 22.28
C PRO A 215 4.75 -3.43 21.38
N THR A 216 4.76 -4.65 20.87
CA THR A 216 5.82 -5.16 19.99
C THR A 216 5.79 -4.46 18.63
N VAL A 217 4.61 -4.33 18.03
CA VAL A 217 4.44 -3.62 16.76
C VAL A 217 4.84 -2.15 16.91
N LEU A 218 4.42 -1.48 17.99
CA LEU A 218 4.80 -0.09 18.25
C LEU A 218 6.31 0.08 18.35
N ARG A 219 6.98 -0.80 19.11
CA ARG A 219 8.44 -0.79 19.25
C ARG A 219 9.13 -0.98 17.90
N ASN A 220 8.64 -1.91 17.08
CA ASN A 220 9.22 -2.22 15.78
C ASN A 220 9.02 -1.05 14.79
N LEU A 221 7.83 -0.46 14.71
CA LEU A 221 7.56 0.72 13.87
C LEU A 221 8.33 1.96 14.35
N SER A 222 8.50 2.11 15.67
CA SER A 222 9.32 3.18 16.25
C SER A 222 10.76 3.16 15.76
N TYR A 223 11.31 1.98 15.44
CA TYR A 223 12.64 1.89 14.84
C TYR A 223 12.68 2.65 13.50
N ILE A 224 11.76 2.34 12.58
CA ILE A 224 11.72 3.01 11.26
C ILE A 224 11.54 4.51 11.44
N ILE A 225 10.54 4.92 12.23
CA ILE A 225 10.17 6.32 12.42
C ILE A 225 11.33 7.13 13.03
N ARG A 226 12.05 6.58 14.02
CA ARG A 226 13.11 7.30 14.74
C ARG A 226 14.46 7.29 14.04
N GLN A 227 14.69 6.37 13.10
CA GLN A 227 15.97 6.27 12.39
C GLN A 227 15.96 7.00 11.03
N CYS A 228 14.82 7.55 10.59
CA CYS A 228 14.77 8.36 9.38
C CYS A 228 15.58 9.66 9.57
N GLU A 229 16.55 9.88 8.68
CA GLU A 229 17.43 11.05 8.73
C GLU A 229 16.81 12.32 8.14
N GLN A 230 15.73 12.14 7.36
CA GLN A 230 15.01 13.21 6.69
C GLN A 230 13.61 13.37 7.30
N PRO A 231 12.96 14.53 7.13
CA PRO A 231 11.54 14.68 7.45
C PRO A 231 10.73 13.57 6.76
N LEU A 232 10.08 12.73 7.57
CA LEU A 232 9.30 11.58 7.12
C LEU A 232 7.83 11.99 6.95
N LEU A 233 7.27 11.78 5.76
CA LEU A 233 5.82 11.83 5.56
C LEU A 233 5.22 10.44 5.82
N LEU A 234 4.45 10.32 6.91
CA LEU A 234 3.73 9.08 7.26
C LEU A 234 2.30 9.17 6.74
N LEU A 235 1.90 8.21 5.90
CA LEU A 235 0.52 8.04 5.45
C LEU A 235 -0.05 6.77 6.09
N LEU A 236 -1.07 6.94 6.93
CA LEU A 236 -1.78 5.85 7.61
C LEU A 236 -3.21 5.79 7.09
N ALA A 237 -3.66 4.60 6.69
CA ALA A 237 -5.02 4.36 6.22
C ALA A 237 -5.47 2.97 6.68
N GLU A 238 -6.49 2.92 7.51
CA GLU A 238 -7.02 1.67 8.07
C GLU A 238 -8.54 1.68 7.92
N PRO A 239 -9.17 0.53 7.63
CA PRO A 239 -10.62 0.48 7.45
C PRO A 239 -11.34 0.93 8.73
N THR A 240 -12.23 1.92 8.61
CA THR A 240 -12.92 2.63 9.71
C THR A 240 -14.08 1.84 10.33
N ALA A 241 -14.06 0.50 10.27
CA ALA A 241 -15.06 -0.30 10.97
C ALA A 241 -15.00 0.00 12.48
N LYS A 242 -16.14 0.13 13.16
CA LYS A 242 -16.21 0.32 14.63
C LYS A 242 -15.31 -0.67 15.41
N LYS A 243 -15.09 -1.86 14.84
CA LYS A 243 -14.22 -2.92 15.39
C LYS A 243 -12.71 -2.69 15.17
N ALA A 244 -12.30 -1.88 14.20
CA ALA A 244 -10.90 -1.63 13.86
C ALA A 244 -10.29 -0.48 14.67
N TRP A 245 -11.05 0.57 14.99
CA TRP A 245 -10.54 1.73 15.73
C TRP A 245 -9.81 1.35 17.04
N PRO A 246 -10.34 0.48 17.91
CA PRO A 246 -9.64 0.08 19.14
C PRO A 246 -8.25 -0.55 18.89
N ARG A 247 -8.04 -1.15 17.71
CA ARG A 247 -6.78 -1.83 17.34
C ARG A 247 -5.75 -0.91 16.70
N ILE A 248 -6.14 0.30 16.30
CA ILE A 248 -5.22 1.27 15.68
C ILE A 248 -5.06 2.53 16.54
N ARG A 249 -5.98 2.74 17.50
CA ARG A 249 -5.98 3.91 18.39
C ARG A 249 -4.64 4.09 19.12
N TRP A 250 -4.04 3.02 19.60
CA TRP A 250 -2.79 3.09 20.38
C TRP A 250 -1.62 3.61 19.54
N ILE A 251 -1.50 3.21 18.27
CA ILE A 251 -0.42 3.73 17.41
C ILE A 251 -0.72 5.18 17.03
N TYR A 252 -1.99 5.49 16.78
CA TYR A 252 -2.41 6.83 16.41
C TYR A 252 -2.07 7.81 17.55
N GLU A 253 -2.45 7.48 18.79
CA GLU A 253 -2.13 8.27 19.98
C GLU A 253 -0.63 8.40 20.23
N ASP A 254 0.18 7.40 19.88
CA ASP A 254 1.63 7.51 20.02
C ASP A 254 2.25 8.39 18.94
N LEU A 255 1.84 8.22 17.67
CA LEU A 255 2.26 9.07 16.56
C LEU A 255 1.96 10.54 16.83
N LEU A 256 0.82 10.86 17.44
CA LEU A 256 0.47 12.23 17.84
C LEU A 256 1.49 12.89 18.77
N LYS A 257 2.23 12.13 19.57
CA LYS A 257 3.23 12.68 20.50
C LYS A 257 4.51 13.11 19.78
N TYR A 258 4.78 12.52 18.62
CA TYR A 258 6.05 12.64 17.92
C TYR A 258 5.93 13.26 16.52
N SER A 259 4.72 13.58 16.06
CA SER A 259 4.48 14.08 14.71
C SER A 259 3.52 15.26 14.68
N LYS A 260 3.69 16.11 13.66
CA LYS A 260 2.70 17.13 13.30
C LYS A 260 1.65 16.49 12.42
N VAL A 261 0.40 16.49 12.86
CA VAL A 261 -0.74 16.06 12.04
C VAL A 261 -1.05 17.12 11.00
N LEU A 262 -1.12 16.70 9.74
CA LEU A 262 -1.54 17.56 8.63
C LEU A 262 -3.02 17.34 8.29
N THR A 263 -3.48 16.09 8.40
CA THR A 263 -4.86 15.69 8.10
C THR A 263 -5.24 14.52 9.02
N ASP A 264 -6.40 14.58 9.69
CA ASP A 264 -6.97 13.49 10.51
C ASP A 264 -8.45 13.31 10.16
N GLU A 265 -8.73 12.31 9.33
CA GLU A 265 -10.04 12.10 8.71
C GLU A 265 -10.64 10.74 9.10
N ARG A 266 -11.02 10.60 10.37
CA ARG A 266 -11.39 9.30 10.97
C ARG A 266 -12.63 8.62 10.40
N ASN A 267 -13.51 9.36 9.75
CA ASN A 267 -14.78 8.85 9.22
C ASN A 267 -14.91 9.09 7.71
N GLU A 268 -13.80 9.37 7.04
CA GLU A 268 -13.87 9.67 5.63
C GLU A 268 -14.20 8.43 4.81
N ARG A 269 -15.07 8.66 3.83
CA ARG A 269 -15.36 7.71 2.77
C ARG A 269 -14.73 8.22 1.48
N ILE A 270 -13.63 7.60 1.08
CA ILE A 270 -13.07 7.82 -0.27
C ILE A 270 -13.97 7.07 -1.27
N VAL A 271 -14.63 7.85 -2.14
CA VAL A 271 -15.41 7.31 -3.26
C VAL A 271 -14.57 7.50 -4.51
N PHE A 272 -14.04 6.41 -5.04
CA PHE A 272 -13.40 6.41 -6.35
C PHE A 272 -14.50 6.47 -7.41
N SER A 273 -14.55 7.56 -8.19
CA SER A 273 -15.46 7.76 -9.32
C SER A 273 -14.95 7.06 -10.59
N ASP A 274 -15.68 7.18 -11.70
CA ASP A 274 -15.22 6.69 -13.02
C ASP A 274 -13.86 7.31 -13.44
N ASP A 275 -13.54 8.50 -12.92
CA ASP A 275 -12.19 9.06 -12.94
C ASP A 275 -11.63 9.11 -11.50
N PRO A 276 -10.88 8.09 -11.07
CA PRO A 276 -10.33 8.01 -9.72
C PRO A 276 -9.20 9.02 -9.45
N THR A 277 -8.75 9.78 -10.46
CA THR A 277 -7.82 10.91 -10.28
C THR A 277 -8.55 12.23 -10.00
N ASN A 278 -9.86 12.29 -10.29
CA ASN A 278 -10.69 13.45 -9.98
C ASN A 278 -11.18 13.38 -8.54
N ILE A 279 -10.36 13.86 -7.62
CA ILE A 279 -10.65 13.82 -6.18
C ILE A 279 -11.38 15.10 -5.79
N THR A 280 -12.67 14.98 -5.48
CA THR A 280 -13.43 16.06 -4.85
C THR A 280 -13.10 16.08 -3.37
N LEU A 281 -12.33 17.08 -2.93
CA LEU A 281 -12.04 17.30 -1.52
C LEU A 281 -13.24 17.99 -0.86
N THR A 282 -14.11 17.24 -0.20
CA THR A 282 -15.20 17.82 0.59
C THR A 282 -14.70 18.13 2.00
N GLY A 283 -14.82 19.39 2.46
CA GLY A 283 -14.52 19.78 3.84
C GLY A 283 -13.26 20.62 4.06
N LEU A 284 -12.72 21.26 3.03
CA LEU A 284 -11.73 22.33 3.16
C LEU A 284 -12.46 23.68 3.08
N ASP A 285 -13.00 24.12 4.21
CA ASP A 285 -13.38 25.52 4.46
C ASP A 285 -12.29 26.19 5.31
#